data_AF-A0A453A8L1-F1
#
_entry.id   AF-A0A453A8L1-F1
#
_cell.length_a   1.000
_cell.length_b   1.000
_cell.length_c   1.000
_cell.angle_alpha   90.00
_cell.angle_beta   90.00
_cell.angle_gamma   90.00
#
_symmetry.space_group_name_H-M   'P 1'
#
loop_
_entity.id
_entity.type
_entity.pdbx_description
1 polymer ?
#
loop_
_entity_poly.entity_id
_entity_poly.type
_entity_poly.pdbx_seq_one_letter_code
_entity_poly.pdbx_strand_id
1 'polypeptide(L)'
;MSRPDGINIPDGKYYLGDAGYACRPGVLPLFRKTRYHLNEFSGRNYPRTTQELFNLRHSSLRVTVERAFGALKNRFKILDQKPFHPYSTQVKLVLTCCILHNWILQWGFDEHMPEEEEVEPDDVVSSDHGVEAFDNDTWKNKRLEWAEAMW
;
A
#
# COMPACT_ATOMS: atom_id res chain seq x y z
N MET A 1 -24.55 1.54 -2.81
CA MET A 1 -24.38 2.72 -3.67
C MET A 1 -22.98 2.71 -4.25
N SER A 2 -22.82 2.35 -5.53
CA SER A 2 -21.56 2.52 -6.26
C SER A 2 -21.46 3.97 -6.70
N ARG A 3 -20.34 4.64 -6.45
CA ARG A 3 -20.09 5.97 -7.04
C ARG A 3 -19.86 5.76 -8.54
N PRO A 4 -20.43 6.60 -9.43
CA PRO A 4 -20.24 6.46 -10.87
C PRO A 4 -18.75 6.45 -11.28
N ASP A 5 -17.91 7.17 -10.52
CA ASP A 5 -16.46 7.26 -10.70
C ASP A 5 -15.67 6.50 -9.61
N GLY A 6 -16.25 5.45 -9.03
CA GLY A 6 -15.58 4.62 -8.03
C GLY A 6 -14.41 3.84 -8.61
N ILE A 7 -13.40 3.55 -7.78
CA ILE A 7 -12.34 2.59 -8.13
C ILE A 7 -13.00 1.28 -8.57
N ASN A 8 -12.81 0.91 -9.84
CA ASN A 8 -13.32 -0.34 -10.38
C ASN A 8 -12.40 -1.48 -9.96
N ILE A 9 -12.94 -2.43 -9.23
CA ILE A 9 -12.21 -3.60 -8.73
C ILE A 9 -12.53 -4.74 -9.68
N PRO A 10 -11.53 -5.29 -10.41
CA PRO A 10 -11.79 -6.35 -11.37
C PRO A 10 -12.43 -7.58 -10.69
N ASP A 11 -13.27 -8.29 -11.43
CA ASP A 11 -13.92 -9.49 -10.91
C ASP A 11 -12.90 -10.51 -10.38
N GLY A 12 -13.17 -11.04 -9.19
CA GLY A 12 -12.29 -11.97 -8.50
C GLY A 12 -11.04 -11.34 -7.88
N LYS A 13 -10.84 -10.02 -7.98
CA LYS A 13 -9.71 -9.31 -7.37
C LYS A 13 -10.13 -8.45 -6.17
N TYR A 14 -9.13 -7.99 -5.44
CA TYR A 14 -9.28 -7.07 -4.32
C TYR A 14 -8.05 -6.18 -4.22
N TYR A 15 -8.19 -5.04 -3.55
CA TYR A 15 -7.09 -4.15 -3.18
C TYR A 15 -6.78 -4.28 -1.69
N LEU A 16 -5.51 -4.19 -1.36
CA LEU A 16 -5.05 -4.01 0.01
C LEU A 16 -5.11 -2.51 0.32
N GLY A 17 -5.87 -2.18 1.35
CA GLY A 17 -6.14 -0.82 1.77
C GLY A 17 -5.24 -0.42 2.93
N ASP A 18 -4.91 0.86 3.00
CA ASP A 18 -4.27 1.40 4.20
C ASP A 18 -5.24 1.39 5.42
N ALA A 19 -4.71 1.55 6.63
CA ALA A 19 -5.46 1.61 7.89
C ALA A 19 -6.57 2.68 7.89
N GLY A 20 -6.40 3.74 7.09
CA GLY A 20 -7.41 4.80 6.90
C GLY A 20 -8.62 4.38 6.06
N TYR A 21 -8.57 3.24 5.35
CA TYR A 21 -9.70 2.73 4.59
C TYR A 21 -10.61 1.86 5.46
N ALA A 22 -11.91 1.88 5.17
CA ALA A 22 -12.85 0.92 5.73
C ALA A 22 -12.77 -0.42 5.00
N CYS A 23 -13.14 -1.49 5.70
CA CYS A 23 -13.30 -2.80 5.12
C CYS A 23 -14.58 -2.79 4.28
N ARG A 24 -14.42 -2.60 2.97
CA ARG A 24 -15.53 -2.49 2.01
C ARG A 24 -15.40 -3.60 0.97
N PRO A 25 -16.47 -3.89 0.21
CA PRO A 25 -16.37 -4.83 -0.88
C PRO A 25 -15.21 -4.49 -1.82
N GLY A 26 -14.26 -5.42 -1.93
CA GLY A 26 -13.07 -5.31 -2.76
C GLY A 26 -11.87 -4.64 -2.10
N VAL A 27 -11.97 -4.13 -0.86
CA VAL A 27 -10.85 -3.46 -0.15
C VAL A 27 -10.62 -4.09 1.22
N LEU A 28 -9.39 -4.55 1.44
CA LEU A 28 -8.95 -5.18 2.69
C LEU A 28 -7.97 -4.28 3.44
N PRO A 29 -8.40 -3.58 4.49
CA PRO A 29 -7.48 -2.85 5.35
C PRO A 29 -6.81 -3.78 6.37
N LEU A 30 -5.77 -3.27 7.04
CA LEU A 30 -5.16 -3.91 8.21
C LEU A 30 -6.16 -4.16 9.35
N PHE A 31 -5.86 -5.12 10.23
CA PHE A 31 -6.54 -5.23 11.51
C PHE A 31 -6.12 -4.05 12.40
N ARG A 32 -7.11 -3.22 12.76
CA ARG A 32 -6.90 -2.09 13.68
C ARG A 32 -6.64 -2.61 15.09
N LYS A 33 -5.84 -1.87 15.87
CA LYS A 33 -5.45 -2.23 17.25
C LYS A 33 -4.65 -3.54 17.36
N THR A 34 -4.05 -3.98 16.26
CA THR A 34 -3.14 -5.13 16.19
C THR A 34 -1.79 -4.64 15.69
N ARG A 35 -0.69 -5.18 16.22
CA ARG A 35 0.68 -4.83 15.80
C ARG A 35 0.83 -4.97 14.28
N TYR A 36 1.55 -4.03 13.66
CA TYR A 36 1.69 -4.00 12.20
C TYR A 36 2.97 -3.31 11.71
N HIS A 37 3.70 -2.59 12.54
CA HIS A 37 4.98 -2.01 12.12
C HIS A 37 6.01 -3.13 12.02
N LEU A 38 6.78 -3.17 10.92
CA LEU A 38 7.78 -4.22 10.69
C LEU A 38 8.79 -4.33 11.84
N ASN A 39 9.17 -3.19 12.42
CA ASN A 39 10.11 -3.13 13.55
C ASN A 39 9.59 -3.85 14.81
N GLU A 40 8.27 -3.95 15.00
CA GLU A 40 7.64 -4.71 16.11
C GLU A 40 7.84 -6.23 15.99
N PHE A 41 8.23 -6.70 14.81
CA PHE A 41 8.44 -8.13 14.48
C PHE A 41 9.92 -8.48 14.28
N SER A 42 10.83 -7.55 14.58
CA SER A 42 12.27 -7.77 14.45
C SER A 42 12.83 -8.77 15.48
N GLY A 43 13.92 -9.44 15.12
CA GLY A 43 14.59 -10.42 15.96
C GLY A 43 13.75 -11.67 16.22
N ARG A 44 13.50 -12.01 17.50
CA ARG A 44 12.70 -13.18 17.92
C ARG A 44 11.24 -12.83 18.26
N ASN A 45 10.76 -11.65 17.85
CA ASN A 45 9.40 -11.20 18.11
C ASN A 45 8.43 -11.65 17.01
N TYR A 46 8.18 -12.95 16.91
CA TYR A 46 7.28 -13.49 15.89
C TYR A 46 5.82 -13.07 16.11
N PRO A 47 4.99 -13.04 15.04
CA PRO A 47 3.55 -12.93 15.15
C PRO A 47 2.99 -13.99 16.12
N ARG A 48 2.12 -13.55 17.03
CA ARG A 48 1.49 -14.38 18.06
C ARG A 48 0.04 -14.72 17.75
N THR A 49 -0.54 -14.03 16.77
CA THR A 49 -1.92 -14.25 16.33
C THR A 49 -2.00 -14.25 14.80
N THR A 50 -3.06 -14.85 14.27
CA THR A 50 -3.37 -14.85 12.84
C THR A 50 -3.48 -13.44 12.27
N GLN A 51 -4.04 -12.51 13.05
CA GLN A 51 -4.17 -11.09 12.69
C GLN A 51 -2.81 -10.37 12.64
N GLU A 52 -1.90 -10.67 13.57
CA GLU A 52 -0.54 -10.12 13.54
C GLU A 52 0.23 -10.62 12.32
N LEU A 53 0.09 -11.90 11.96
CA LEU A 53 0.73 -12.45 10.76
C LEU A 53 0.17 -11.81 9.48
N PHE A 54 -1.15 -11.63 9.41
CA PHE A 54 -1.80 -10.90 8.33
C PHE A 54 -1.26 -9.47 8.22
N ASN A 55 -1.22 -8.73 9.34
CA ASN A 55 -0.72 -7.36 9.37
C ASN A 55 0.77 -7.27 8.99
N LEU A 56 1.61 -8.19 9.46
CA LEU A 56 3.02 -8.27 9.08
C LEU A 56 3.19 -8.42 7.55
N ARG A 57 2.47 -9.37 6.94
CA ARG A 57 2.51 -9.59 5.48
C ARG A 57 1.95 -8.38 4.72
N HIS A 58 0.87 -7.79 5.23
CA HIS A 58 0.26 -6.60 4.65
C HIS A 58 1.22 -5.40 4.66
N SER A 59 1.88 -5.13 5.80
CA SER A 59 2.85 -4.05 5.94
C SER A 59 4.11 -4.29 5.11
N SER A 60 4.58 -5.54 5.01
CA SER A 60 5.70 -5.90 4.14
C SER A 60 5.42 -5.55 2.68
N LEU A 61 4.23 -5.94 2.17
CA LEU A 61 3.84 -5.58 0.81
C LEU A 61 3.70 -4.06 0.62
N ARG A 62 3.14 -3.36 1.61
CA ARG A 62 3.05 -1.89 1.58
C ARG A 62 4.43 -1.27 1.41
N VAL A 63 5.42 -1.70 2.19
CA VAL A 63 6.80 -1.22 2.09
C VAL A 63 7.38 -1.45 0.70
N THR A 64 7.13 -2.61 0.07
CA THR A 64 7.55 -2.86 -1.31
C THR A 64 6.95 -1.86 -2.29
N VAL A 65 5.66 -1.55 -2.16
CA VAL A 65 4.96 -0.58 -3.01
C VAL A 65 5.49 0.84 -2.78
N GLU A 66 5.67 1.25 -1.53
CA GLU A 66 6.22 2.57 -1.17
C GLU A 66 7.63 2.75 -1.70
N ARG A 67 8.48 1.72 -1.59
CA ARG A 67 9.83 1.73 -2.16
C ARG A 67 9.83 1.90 -3.67
N ALA A 68 8.94 1.21 -4.39
CA ALA A 68 8.81 1.39 -5.84
C ALA A 68 8.45 2.84 -6.20
N PHE A 69 7.52 3.46 -5.46
CA PHE A 69 7.19 4.87 -5.67
C PHE A 69 8.30 5.83 -5.22
N GLY A 70 9.04 5.50 -4.16
CA GLY A 70 10.22 6.22 -3.71
C GLY A 70 11.32 6.22 -4.77
N ALA A 71 11.64 5.05 -5.32
CA ALA A 71 12.59 4.87 -6.42
C ALA A 71 12.17 5.68 -7.66
N LEU A 72 10.88 5.60 -8.03
CA LEU A 72 10.30 6.38 -9.13
C LEU A 72 10.51 7.89 -8.93
N LYS A 73 10.17 8.42 -7.75
CA LYS A 73 10.35 9.85 -7.43
C LYS A 73 11.82 10.26 -7.37
N ASN A 74 12.67 9.40 -6.83
CA ASN A 74 14.11 9.65 -6.75
C ASN A 74 14.75 9.74 -8.13
N ARG A 75 14.34 8.86 -9.04
CA ARG A 75 14.79 8.86 -10.44
C ARG A 75 14.23 10.05 -11.22
N PHE A 76 12.95 10.34 -11.07
CA PHE A 76 12.27 11.42 -11.78
C PHE A 76 11.90 12.55 -10.81
N LYS A 77 12.89 13.38 -10.46
CA LYS A 77 12.73 14.52 -9.53
C LYS A 77 11.64 15.53 -9.95
N ILE A 78 11.21 15.53 -11.21
CA ILE A 78 10.05 16.29 -11.67
C ILE A 78 8.74 15.91 -10.95
N LEU A 79 8.65 14.69 -10.39
CA LEU A 79 7.51 14.23 -9.60
C LEU A 79 7.53 14.75 -8.16
N ASP A 80 8.68 15.22 -7.68
CA ASP A 80 8.87 15.74 -6.32
C ASP A 80 8.69 17.28 -6.25
N GLN A 81 8.75 17.94 -7.42
CA GLN A 81 8.60 19.38 -7.53
C GLN A 81 7.12 19.77 -7.66
N LYS A 82 6.77 20.92 -7.09
CA LYS A 82 5.44 21.52 -7.28
C LYS A 82 5.19 21.72 -8.77
N PRO A 83 4.13 21.12 -9.34
CA PRO A 83 3.95 21.16 -10.78
C PRO A 83 3.56 22.56 -11.23
N PHE A 84 4.38 23.16 -12.10
CA PHE A 84 4.05 24.39 -12.83
C PHE A 84 3.20 24.13 -14.08
N HIS A 85 2.80 22.88 -14.30
CA HIS A 85 2.08 22.44 -15.49
C HIS A 85 0.57 22.32 -15.24
N PRO A 86 -0.26 22.50 -16.28
CA PRO A 86 -1.70 22.18 -16.21
C PRO A 86 -1.93 20.71 -15.78
N TYR A 87 -3.05 20.44 -15.11
CA TYR A 87 -3.38 19.11 -14.59
C TYR A 87 -3.29 18.00 -15.64
N SER A 88 -3.79 18.23 -16.86
CA SER A 88 -3.71 17.26 -17.96
C SER A 88 -2.26 16.90 -18.33
N THR A 89 -1.34 17.85 -18.21
CA THR A 89 0.09 17.61 -18.41
C THR A 89 0.70 16.87 -17.22
N GLN A 90 0.30 17.18 -15.99
CA GLN A 90 0.76 16.44 -14.80
C GLN A 90 0.42 14.94 -14.90
N VAL A 91 -0.81 14.60 -15.31
CA VAL A 91 -1.22 13.20 -15.53
C VAL A 91 -0.32 12.52 -16.57
N LYS A 92 -0.04 13.19 -17.69
CA LYS A 92 0.87 12.66 -18.73
C LYS A 92 2.29 12.48 -18.21
N LEU A 93 2.79 13.40 -17.39
CA LEU A 93 4.12 13.32 -16.79
C LEU A 93 4.24 12.10 -15.87
N VAL A 94 3.26 11.90 -14.98
CA VAL A 94 3.21 10.72 -14.11
C VAL A 94 3.22 9.44 -14.93
N LEU A 95 2.33 9.32 -15.93
CA LEU A 95 2.26 8.14 -16.80
C LEU A 95 3.57 7.90 -17.54
N THR A 96 4.18 8.94 -18.10
CA THR A 96 5.45 8.85 -18.83
C THR A 96 6.57 8.38 -17.91
N CYS A 97 6.67 8.92 -16.69
CA CYS A 97 7.66 8.48 -15.71
C CYS A 97 7.47 7.02 -15.32
N CYS A 98 6.23 6.56 -15.09
CA CYS A 98 5.94 5.16 -14.80
C CYS A 98 6.34 4.22 -15.95
N ILE A 99 6.01 4.59 -17.20
CA ILE A 99 6.37 3.78 -18.38
C ILE A 99 7.90 3.68 -18.51
N LEU A 100 8.61 4.80 -18.40
CA LEU A 100 10.07 4.81 -18.49
C LEU A 100 10.71 4.04 -17.33
N HIS A 101 10.19 4.18 -16.10
CA HIS A 101 10.66 3.43 -14.94
C HIS A 101 10.52 1.92 -15.14
N ASN A 102 9.33 1.47 -15.54
CA ASN A 102 9.07 0.05 -15.79
C ASN A 102 9.94 -0.50 -16.92
N TRP A 103 10.15 0.28 -17.98
CA TRP A 103 11.05 -0.10 -19.06
C TRP A 103 12.49 -0.27 -18.58
N ILE A 104 12.99 0.65 -17.73
CA ILE A 104 14.34 0.54 -17.18
C ILE A 104 14.46 -0.65 -16.23
N LEU A 105 13.47 -0.89 -15.36
CA LEU A 105 13.44 -2.06 -14.47
C LEU A 105 13.48 -3.38 -15.25
N GLN A 106 12.91 -3.42 -16.44
CA GLN A 106 12.88 -4.63 -17.27
C GLN A 106 14.25 -4.96 -17.90
N TRP A 107 15.10 -3.95 -18.15
CA TRP A 107 16.30 -4.10 -18.98
C TRP A 107 17.60 -3.56 -18.37
N GLY A 108 17.56 -2.95 -17.17
CA GLY A 108 18.71 -2.37 -16.49
C GLY A 108 18.76 -2.70 -15.00
N PHE A 109 19.90 -2.41 -14.36
CA PHE A 109 20.02 -2.41 -12.90
C PHE A 109 19.47 -1.08 -12.34
N ASP A 110 18.61 -1.15 -11.33
CA ASP A 110 18.06 0.05 -10.68
C ASP A 110 18.84 0.41 -9.41
N GLU A 111 19.77 1.36 -9.54
CA GLU A 111 20.52 1.95 -8.42
C GLU A 111 19.62 2.69 -7.41
N HIS A 112 18.38 3.03 -7.79
CA HIS A 112 17.45 3.80 -6.96
C HIS A 112 16.45 2.91 -6.22
N MET A 113 16.52 1.58 -6.38
CA MET A 113 15.76 0.64 -5.59
C MET A 113 16.62 0.23 -4.38
N PRO A 114 16.38 0.78 -3.17
CA PRO A 114 17.17 0.41 -1.98
C PRO A 114 17.01 -1.08 -1.69
N GLU A 115 17.95 -1.72 -0.98
CA GLU A 115 17.81 -3.11 -0.53
C GLU A 115 16.75 -3.24 0.59
N GLU A 116 16.23 -4.45 0.84
CA GLU A 116 15.16 -4.70 1.83
C GLU A 116 15.51 -4.27 3.26
N GLU A 117 16.79 -4.21 3.61
CA GLU A 117 17.28 -3.89 4.95
C GLU A 117 17.47 -2.39 5.23
N GLU A 118 17.46 -1.52 4.21
CA GLU A 118 17.87 -0.11 4.35
C GLU A 118 16.73 0.89 4.59
N VAL A 119 15.47 0.45 4.65
CA VAL A 119 14.31 1.35 4.68
C VAL A 119 13.68 1.39 6.06
N GLU A 120 13.87 2.52 6.75
CA GLU A 120 13.06 2.89 7.91
C GLU A 120 11.59 3.04 7.48
N PRO A 121 10.64 2.37 8.14
CA PRO A 121 9.22 2.56 7.84
C PRO A 121 8.84 4.03 8.08
N ASP A 122 8.23 4.67 7.08
CA ASP A 122 7.68 6.02 7.24
C ASP A 122 6.72 6.03 8.45
N ASP A 123 6.93 6.99 9.36
CA ASP A 123 5.98 7.29 10.42
C ASP A 123 4.69 7.81 9.77
N VAL A 124 3.77 6.90 9.48
CA VAL A 124 2.45 7.26 8.98
C VAL A 124 1.76 8.04 10.09
N VAL A 125 1.74 9.37 9.95
CA VAL A 125 0.91 10.24 10.79
C VAL A 125 -0.50 9.72 10.66
N SER A 126 -1.01 9.11 11.73
CA SER A 126 -2.39 8.69 11.87
C SER A 126 -3.27 9.92 11.71
N SER A 127 -3.68 10.23 10.49
CA SER A 127 -4.68 11.24 10.24
C SER A 127 -5.99 10.68 10.79
N ASP A 128 -6.28 11.07 12.03
CA ASP A 128 -7.54 10.81 12.73
C ASP A 128 -8.66 11.63 12.07
N HIS A 129 -8.94 11.35 10.80
CA HIS A 129 -10.17 11.75 10.13
C HIS A 129 -11.09 10.55 10.17
N GLY A 130 -11.58 10.26 11.38
CA GLY A 130 -12.60 9.26 11.66
C GLY A 130 -13.93 9.61 10.98
N VAL A 131 -14.02 9.33 9.69
CA VAL A 131 -15.32 9.08 9.08
C VAL A 131 -15.66 7.65 9.48
N GLU A 132 -16.73 7.46 10.27
CA GLU A 132 -17.32 6.14 10.54
C GLU A 132 -17.79 5.53 9.23
N ALA A 133 -16.85 4.96 8.50
CA ALA A 133 -17.14 4.21 7.31
C ALA A 133 -17.63 2.84 7.79
N PHE A 134 -18.94 2.62 7.61
CA PHE A 134 -19.60 1.34 7.87
C PHE A 134 -18.81 0.22 7.21
N ASP A 135 -18.10 -0.54 8.03
CA ASP A 135 -17.41 -1.73 7.58
C ASP A 135 -18.45 -2.76 7.12
N ASN A 136 -18.09 -3.49 6.08
CA ASN A 136 -18.90 -4.58 5.57
C ASN A 136 -18.54 -5.88 6.31
N ASP A 137 -19.51 -6.45 7.03
CA ASP A 137 -19.28 -7.65 7.85
C ASP A 137 -18.85 -8.87 7.03
N THR A 138 -19.35 -9.00 5.79
CA THR A 138 -18.94 -10.08 4.89
C THR A 138 -17.43 -10.01 4.59
N TRP A 139 -16.91 -8.82 4.33
CA TRP A 139 -15.50 -8.62 4.04
C TRP A 139 -14.61 -8.67 5.29
N LYS A 140 -15.15 -8.31 6.46
CA LYS A 140 -14.49 -8.57 7.76
C LYS A 140 -14.29 -10.06 8.00
N ASN A 141 -15.34 -10.86 7.80
CA ASN A 141 -15.28 -12.31 7.96
C ASN A 141 -14.32 -12.93 6.95
N LYS A 142 -14.37 -12.48 5.69
CA LYS A 142 -13.44 -12.92 4.64
C LYS A 142 -11.98 -12.61 4.98
N ARG A 143 -11.72 -11.41 5.53
CA ARG A 143 -10.38 -11.05 6.00
C ARG A 143 -9.92 -11.94 7.16
N LEU A 144 -10.82 -12.27 8.08
CA LEU A 144 -10.53 -13.16 9.21
C LEU A 144 -10.22 -14.59 8.72
N GLU A 145 -11.06 -15.14 7.84
CA GLU A 145 -10.85 -16.45 7.22
C GLU A 145 -9.48 -16.52 6.52
N TRP A 146 -9.12 -15.48 5.77
CA TRP A 146 -7.80 -15.40 5.13
C TRP A 146 -6.66 -15.28 6.13
N ALA A 147 -6.83 -14.52 7.22
CA ALA A 147 -5.82 -14.45 8.27
C ALA A 147 -5.62 -15.83 8.93
N GLU A 148 -6.71 -16.57 9.16
CA GLU A 148 -6.66 -17.93 9.71
C GLU A 148 -6.01 -18.93 8.76
N ALA A 149 -6.32 -18.88 7.46
CA ALA A 149 -5.71 -19.74 6.45
C ALA A 149 -4.21 -19.46 6.23
N MET A 150 -3.71 -18.29 6.66
CA MET A 150 -2.32 -17.89 6.52
C MET A 150 -1.41 -18.38 7.66
N TRP A 151 -2.00 -18.79 8.79
CA TRP A 151 -1.34 -19.22 10.02
C TRP A 151 -0.81 -20.64 9.91
#